data_AF-A0A838D1X6-F1
#
_entry.id   AF-A0A838D1X6-F1
#
_cell.length_a   1.000
_cell.length_b   1.000
_cell.length_c   1.000
_cell.angle_alpha   90.00
_cell.angle_beta   90.00
_cell.angle_gamma   90.00
#
_symmetry.space_group_name_H-M   'P 1'
#
loop_
_entity.id
_entity.type
_entity.pdbx_description
1 polymer ?
#
loop_
_entity_poly.entity_id
_entity_poly.type
_entity_poly.pdbx_seq_one_letter_code
_entity_poly.pdbx_strand_id
1 'polypeptide(L)'
;MSSVPPPHSPPAPPTLPEERHGVPPEHAGDLPGWPAWSAPVAMLVGFLVTIFVAAIVTIALDAATSPQEAADRPGLNIGLTFVQNAALIGAALLFARMVARPWPRDFGLRATRLGPGVGWALLTVLVFLAATVILVLTL
;
A
#
# COMPACT_ATOMS: atom_id res chain seq x y z
N MET A 1 -20.74 -9.34 -69.81
CA MET A 1 -19.73 -8.71 -68.95
C MET A 1 -20.28 -8.70 -67.54
N SER A 2 -19.81 -9.61 -66.68
CA SER A 2 -20.29 -9.78 -65.31
C SER A 2 -19.38 -8.97 -64.38
N SER A 3 -19.90 -7.88 -63.82
CA SER A 3 -19.17 -7.07 -62.84
C SER A 3 -19.23 -7.76 -61.48
N VAL A 4 -18.09 -8.27 -61.03
CA VAL A 4 -17.91 -8.76 -59.65
C VAL A 4 -18.01 -7.56 -58.70
N PRO A 5 -18.86 -7.59 -57.67
CA PRO A 5 -18.97 -6.50 -56.71
C PRO A 5 -17.68 -6.41 -55.88
N PRO A 6 -17.25 -5.19 -55.48
CA PRO A 6 -16.05 -5.01 -54.68
C PRO A 6 -16.21 -5.70 -53.31
N PRO A 7 -15.16 -6.35 -52.79
CA PRO A 7 -15.22 -7.01 -51.49
C PRO A 7 -15.57 -5.99 -50.41
N HIS A 8 -16.63 -6.29 -49.65
CA HIS A 8 -17.02 -5.50 -48.49
C HIS A 8 -15.96 -5.63 -47.39
N SER A 9 -15.17 -4.57 -47.18
CA SER A 9 -14.32 -4.47 -46.00
C SER A 9 -15.20 -4.42 -44.75
N PRO A 10 -14.91 -5.22 -43.71
CA PRO A 10 -15.63 -5.13 -42.44
C PRO A 10 -15.56 -3.71 -41.86
N PRO A 11 -16.60 -3.23 -41.15
CA PRO A 11 -16.54 -1.95 -40.46
C PRO A 11 -15.39 -1.96 -39.45
N ALA A 12 -14.66 -0.85 -39.39
CA ALA A 12 -13.56 -0.69 -38.44
C ALA A 12 -14.07 -0.90 -37.00
N PRO A 13 -13.30 -1.60 -36.13
CA PRO A 13 -13.67 -1.79 -34.73
C PRO A 13 -13.96 -0.44 -34.05
N PRO A 14 -14.91 -0.37 -33.11
CA PRO A 14 -15.17 0.84 -32.34
C PRO A 14 -13.87 1.31 -31.68
N THR A 15 -13.44 2.53 -31.99
CA THR A 15 -12.32 3.18 -31.32
C THR A 15 -12.67 3.35 -29.85
N LEU A 16 -11.96 2.63 -28.98
CA LEU A 16 -11.97 2.88 -27.53
C LEU A 16 -11.58 4.35 -27.28
N PRO A 17 -12.05 4.97 -26.19
CA PRO A 17 -11.73 6.36 -25.86
C PRO A 17 -10.23 6.62 -25.99
N GLU A 18 -9.87 7.62 -26.80
CA GLU A 18 -8.48 7.98 -27.08
C GLU A 18 -7.66 8.03 -25.78
N GLU A 19 -6.71 7.10 -25.66
CA GLU A 19 -5.65 7.19 -24.67
C GLU A 19 -4.96 8.55 -24.86
N ARG A 20 -4.74 9.29 -23.76
CA ARG A 20 -4.18 10.64 -23.76
C ARG A 20 -2.95 10.72 -24.68
N HIS A 21 -3.14 11.27 -25.87
CA HIS A 21 -2.11 11.42 -26.88
C HIS A 21 -1.11 12.50 -26.40
N GLY A 22 -0.02 12.07 -25.76
CA GLY A 22 1.04 12.99 -25.31
C GLY A 22 1.83 12.57 -24.08
N VAL A 23 1.41 11.52 -23.35
CA VAL A 23 2.28 10.89 -22.34
C VAL A 23 2.94 9.70 -23.04
N PRO A 24 4.27 9.71 -23.29
CA PRO A 24 4.96 8.49 -23.70
C PRO A 24 4.58 7.40 -22.70
N PRO A 25 4.16 6.19 -23.12
CA PRO A 25 3.89 5.13 -22.17
C PRO A 25 5.16 4.95 -21.33
N GLU A 26 5.12 5.35 -20.05
CA GLU A 26 6.20 5.06 -19.11
C GLU A 26 6.16 3.54 -18.92
N HIS A 27 6.85 2.80 -19.79
CA HIS A 27 7.24 1.39 -19.65
C HIS A 27 6.16 0.48 -19.05
N ALA A 28 4.92 0.57 -19.53
CA ALA A 28 3.84 -0.34 -19.13
C ALA A 28 4.16 -1.82 -19.43
N GLY A 29 5.18 -2.09 -20.26
CA GLY A 29 5.67 -3.43 -20.60
C GLY A 29 6.67 -4.05 -19.62
N ASP A 30 7.22 -3.30 -18.65
CA ASP A 30 8.28 -3.80 -17.76
C ASP A 30 7.82 -4.12 -16.33
N LEU A 31 6.53 -3.91 -16.02
CA LEU A 31 6.02 -4.26 -14.70
C LEU A 31 5.89 -5.78 -14.58
N PRO A 32 6.41 -6.41 -13.50
CA PRO A 32 6.25 -7.83 -13.30
C PRO A 32 4.76 -8.18 -13.23
N GLY A 33 4.34 -9.20 -13.99
CA GLY A 33 2.96 -9.67 -14.09
C GLY A 33 2.47 -10.37 -12.82
N TRP A 34 2.47 -9.66 -11.69
CA TRP A 34 2.04 -10.22 -10.41
C TRP A 34 0.56 -10.56 -10.45
N PRO A 35 0.16 -11.72 -9.88
CA PRO A 35 -1.25 -12.05 -9.76
C PRO A 35 -1.97 -11.00 -8.92
N ALA A 36 -3.15 -10.54 -9.36
CA ALA A 36 -3.92 -9.52 -8.66
C ALA A 36 -4.31 -9.92 -7.21
N TRP A 37 -4.32 -11.22 -6.90
CA TRP A 37 -4.60 -11.74 -5.57
C TRP A 37 -3.40 -11.62 -4.59
N SER A 38 -2.18 -11.43 -5.10
CA SER A 38 -0.97 -11.41 -4.26
C SER A 38 -0.98 -10.26 -3.25
N ALA A 39 -1.47 -9.08 -3.64
CA ALA A 39 -1.57 -7.91 -2.77
C ALA A 39 -2.53 -8.11 -1.58
N PRO A 40 -3.81 -8.50 -1.76
CA PRO A 40 -4.70 -8.73 -0.62
C PRO A 40 -4.24 -9.89 0.27
N VAL A 41 -3.63 -10.94 -0.30
CA VAL A 41 -3.09 -12.06 0.50
C VAL A 41 -1.86 -11.63 1.31
N ALA A 42 -0.93 -10.88 0.73
CA ALA A 42 0.21 -10.34 1.46
C ALA A 42 -0.23 -9.43 2.61
N MET A 43 -1.24 -8.59 2.37
CA MET A 43 -1.83 -7.75 3.41
C MET A 43 -2.43 -8.59 4.55
N LEU A 44 -3.23 -9.61 4.23
CA LEU A 44 -3.83 -10.50 5.22
C LEU A 44 -2.76 -11.22 6.05
N VAL A 45 -1.73 -11.77 5.39
CA VAL A 45 -0.62 -12.45 6.07
C VAL A 45 0.13 -11.49 7.00
N GLY A 46 0.43 -10.27 6.55
CA GLY A 46 1.07 -9.26 7.39
C GLY A 46 0.25 -8.92 8.64
N PHE A 47 -1.08 -8.80 8.51
CA PHE A 47 -1.96 -8.59 9.67
C PHE A 47 -1.97 -9.80 10.61
N LEU A 48 -2.07 -11.03 10.10
CA LEU A 48 -2.05 -12.24 10.93
C LEU A 48 -0.74 -12.36 11.71
N VAL A 49 0.39 -12.12 11.06
CA VAL A 49 1.71 -12.09 11.71
C VAL A 49 1.75 -11.02 12.80
N THR A 50 1.23 -9.83 12.52
CA THR A 50 1.18 -8.74 13.50
C THR A 50 0.34 -9.12 14.72
N ILE A 51 -0.87 -9.64 14.50
CA ILE A 51 -1.77 -10.06 15.59
C ILE A 51 -1.08 -11.12 16.45
N PHE A 52 -0.43 -12.08 15.81
CA PHE A 52 0.30 -13.13 16.50
C PHE A 52 1.45 -12.58 17.36
N VAL A 53 2.28 -11.69 16.80
CA VAL A 53 3.38 -11.06 17.55
C VAL A 53 2.84 -10.17 18.67
N ALA A 54 1.81 -9.38 18.42
CA ALA A 54 1.16 -8.54 19.42
C ALA A 54 0.61 -9.37 20.58
N ALA A 55 -0.06 -10.49 20.29
CA ALA A 55 -0.56 -11.40 21.31
C ALA A 55 0.58 -11.95 22.20
N ILE A 56 1.68 -12.41 21.58
CA ILE A 56 2.84 -12.91 22.33
C ILE A 56 3.42 -11.82 23.24
N VAL A 57 3.66 -10.62 22.68
CA VAL A 57 4.26 -9.51 23.43
C VAL A 57 3.35 -9.08 24.58
N THR A 58 2.06 -8.94 24.35
CA THR A 58 1.10 -8.58 25.40
C THR A 58 1.06 -9.63 26.50
N ILE A 59 0.91 -10.92 26.15
CA ILE A 59 0.90 -12.03 27.14
C ILE A 59 2.21 -12.05 27.95
N ALA A 60 3.36 -11.87 27.30
CA ALA A 60 4.66 -11.88 27.96
C ALA A 60 4.82 -10.70 28.93
N LEU A 61 4.35 -9.52 28.55
CA LEU A 61 4.42 -8.34 29.41
C LEU A 61 3.44 -8.43 30.58
N ASP A 62 2.22 -8.92 30.35
CA ASP A 62 1.21 -9.07 31.40
C ASP A 62 1.62 -10.10 32.45
N ALA A 63 2.42 -11.10 32.08
CA ALA A 63 3.04 -12.04 33.03
C ALA A 63 4.13 -11.39 33.90
N ALA A 64 4.69 -10.26 33.48
CA ALA A 64 5.85 -9.61 34.09
C ALA A 64 5.52 -8.32 34.86
N THR A 65 4.27 -7.84 34.83
CA THR A 65 3.91 -6.48 35.27
C THR A 65 2.55 -6.45 35.98
N SER A 66 2.30 -5.40 36.75
CA SER A 66 1.02 -5.24 37.44
C SER A 66 -0.08 -4.71 36.48
N PRO A 67 -1.38 -4.99 36.74
CA PRO A 67 -2.49 -4.55 35.88
C PRO A 67 -2.55 -3.03 35.67
N GLN A 68 -2.07 -2.25 36.65
CA GLN A 68 -2.07 -0.78 36.58
C GLN A 68 -1.06 -0.24 35.56
N GLU A 69 0.06 -0.95 35.34
CA GLU A 69 1.08 -0.60 34.34
C GLU A 69 0.75 -1.13 32.94
N ALA A 70 -0.23 -2.04 32.81
CA ALA A 70 -0.67 -2.58 31.54
C ALA A 70 -1.58 -1.60 30.77
N ALA A 71 -2.39 -0.83 31.48
CA ALA A 71 -3.35 0.11 30.89
C ALA A 71 -2.69 1.33 30.20
N ASP A 72 -1.44 1.67 30.55
CA ASP A 72 -0.84 2.97 30.23
C ASP A 72 0.47 2.84 29.43
N ARG A 73 0.47 2.01 28.37
CA ARG A 73 1.67 1.76 27.53
C ARG A 73 1.63 2.40 26.14
N PRO A 74 1.74 3.74 26.02
CA PRO A 74 1.91 4.40 24.72
C PRO A 74 3.05 3.80 23.88
N GLY A 75 4.17 3.46 24.54
CA GLY A 75 5.33 2.87 23.88
C GLY A 75 5.06 1.48 23.28
N LEU A 76 4.19 0.67 23.90
CA LEU A 76 3.79 -0.63 23.37
C LEU A 76 3.01 -0.45 22.07
N ASN A 77 2.05 0.47 22.03
CA ASN A 77 1.27 0.74 20.81
C ASN A 77 2.16 1.23 19.66
N ILE A 78 3.10 2.14 19.94
CA ILE A 78 4.07 2.61 18.93
C ILE A 78 4.94 1.43 18.43
N GLY A 79 5.46 0.61 19.36
CA GLY A 79 6.27 -0.56 19.02
C GLY A 79 5.50 -1.59 18.18
N LEU A 80 4.26 -1.92 18.57
CA LEU A 80 3.38 -2.83 17.83
C LEU A 80 3.01 -2.28 16.46
N THR A 81 2.84 -0.96 16.34
CA THR A 81 2.62 -0.30 15.04
C THR A 81 3.85 -0.45 14.15
N PHE A 82 5.06 -0.27 14.70
CA PHE A 82 6.29 -0.47 13.93
C PHE A 82 6.44 -1.93 13.47
N VAL A 83 6.16 -2.88 14.36
CA VAL A 83 6.13 -4.33 14.03
C VAL A 83 5.10 -4.63 12.94
N GLN A 84 3.91 -4.01 13.01
CA GLN A 84 2.88 -4.17 11.99
C GLN A 84 3.35 -3.72 10.61
N ASN A 85 3.95 -2.54 10.55
CA ASN A 85 4.49 -2.00 9.31
C ASN A 85 5.58 -2.92 8.74
N ALA A 86 6.49 -3.41 9.59
CA ALA A 86 7.52 -4.35 9.18
C ALA A 86 6.94 -5.68 8.69
N ALA A 87 5.91 -6.21 9.34
CA ALA A 87 5.24 -7.45 8.94
C ALA A 87 4.52 -7.28 7.58
N LEU A 88 3.85 -6.16 7.36
CA LEU A 88 3.20 -5.84 6.09
C LEU A 88 4.22 -5.69 4.95
N ILE A 89 5.30 -4.94 5.17
CA ILE A 89 6.39 -4.78 4.19
C ILE A 89 7.04 -6.14 3.90
N GLY A 90 7.33 -6.91 4.94
CA GLY A 90 7.92 -8.24 4.83
C GLY A 90 7.03 -9.21 4.04
N ALA A 91 5.72 -9.23 4.32
CA ALA A 91 4.76 -10.04 3.57
C ALA A 91 4.69 -9.60 2.10
N ALA A 92 4.61 -8.30 1.82
CA ALA A 92 4.62 -7.78 0.46
C ALA A 92 5.88 -8.19 -0.31
N LEU A 93 7.06 -8.06 0.31
CA LEU A 93 8.33 -8.49 -0.27
C LEU A 93 8.40 -10.00 -0.48
N LEU A 94 7.88 -10.80 0.46
CA LEU A 94 7.85 -12.25 0.37
C LEU A 94 7.01 -12.71 -0.82
N PHE A 95 5.78 -12.20 -0.96
CA PHE A 95 4.91 -12.55 -2.07
C PHE A 95 5.43 -12.03 -3.41
N ALA A 96 6.00 -10.82 -3.45
CA ALA A 96 6.67 -10.32 -4.65
C ALA A 96 7.84 -11.24 -5.05
N ARG A 97 8.65 -11.69 -4.07
CA ARG A 97 9.82 -12.57 -4.27
C ARG A 97 9.47 -13.94 -4.84
N MET A 98 8.26 -14.44 -4.58
CA MET A 98 7.76 -15.71 -5.13
C MET A 98 7.54 -15.64 -6.64
N VAL A 99 7.28 -14.46 -7.19
CA VAL A 99 6.99 -14.27 -8.64
C VAL A 99 8.20 -13.70 -9.38
N ALA A 100 8.84 -12.66 -8.83
CA ALA A 100 9.98 -11.99 -9.45
C ALA A 100 10.92 -11.44 -8.38
N ARG A 101 12.12 -10.97 -8.75
CA ARG A 101 12.97 -10.25 -7.81
C ARG A 101 12.32 -8.88 -7.53
N PRO A 102 11.99 -8.52 -6.28
CA PRO A 102 11.31 -7.26 -5.98
C PRO A 102 12.26 -6.09 -6.19
N TRP A 103 11.86 -5.11 -7.00
CA TRP A 103 12.54 -3.83 -7.15
C TRP A 103 11.64 -2.69 -6.65
N PRO A 104 12.21 -1.60 -6.11
CA PRO A 104 11.41 -0.46 -5.66
C PRO A 104 10.47 0.12 -6.74
N ARG A 105 10.90 0.04 -8.00
CA ARG A 105 10.12 0.50 -9.16
C ARG A 105 8.83 -0.29 -9.36
N ASP A 106 8.81 -1.57 -8.99
CA ASP A 106 7.66 -2.45 -9.13
C ASP A 106 6.53 -2.06 -8.14
N PHE A 107 6.90 -1.42 -7.03
CA PHE A 107 5.97 -0.88 -6.04
C PHE A 107 5.57 0.58 -6.31
N GLY A 108 5.96 1.13 -7.47
CA GLY A 108 5.72 2.53 -7.80
C GLY A 108 6.50 3.52 -6.94
N LEU A 109 7.54 3.07 -6.22
CA LEU A 109 8.38 3.95 -5.41
C LEU A 109 9.20 4.84 -6.36
N ARG A 110 8.78 6.10 -6.49
CA ARG A 110 9.55 7.16 -7.12
C ARG A 110 10.39 7.85 -6.05
N ALA A 111 11.59 8.31 -6.43
CA ALA A 111 12.39 9.14 -5.54
C ALA A 111 11.63 10.44 -5.25
N THR A 112 11.10 10.57 -4.04
CA THR A 112 10.36 11.76 -3.63
C THR A 112 11.31 12.90 -3.34
N ARG A 113 10.95 14.12 -3.77
CA ARG A 113 11.65 15.34 -3.34
C ARG A 113 11.41 15.53 -1.84
N LEU A 114 12.47 15.41 -1.05
CA LEU A 114 12.37 15.44 0.42
C LEU A 114 11.73 16.73 0.96
N GLY A 115 11.93 17.87 0.30
CA GLY A 115 11.35 19.16 0.72
C GLY A 115 9.81 19.15 0.82
N PRO A 116 9.08 18.98 -0.29
CA PRO A 116 7.63 18.87 -0.25
C PRO A 116 7.12 17.73 0.64
N GLY A 117 7.82 16.60 0.69
CA GLY A 117 7.45 15.47 1.53
C GLY A 117 7.44 15.81 3.03
N VAL A 118 8.48 16.48 3.51
CA VAL A 118 8.54 16.98 4.90
C VAL A 118 7.45 18.02 5.16
N GLY A 119 7.19 18.91 4.20
CA GLY A 119 6.12 19.89 4.31
C GLY A 119 4.74 19.26 4.50
N TRP A 120 4.41 18.25 3.71
CA TRP A 120 3.16 17.49 3.86
C TRP A 120 3.11 16.72 5.18
N ALA A 121 4.20 16.10 5.61
CA ALA A 121 4.24 15.40 6.89
C ALA A 121 3.97 16.34 8.08
N LEU A 122 4.61 17.51 8.10
CA LEU A 122 4.36 18.53 9.11
C LEU A 122 2.92 19.06 9.06
N LEU A 123 2.38 19.28 7.86
CA LEU A 123 0.99 19.71 7.70
C LEU A 123 0.02 18.68 8.28
N THR A 124 0.22 17.38 8.01
CA THR A 124 -0.60 16.31 8.57
C THR A 124 -0.54 16.29 10.09
N VAL A 125 0.65 16.45 10.69
CA VAL A 125 0.81 16.52 12.15
C VAL A 125 0.06 17.72 12.71
N LEU A 126 0.19 18.90 12.10
CA LEU A 126 -0.51 20.11 12.55
C LEU A 126 -2.03 19.96 12.48
N VAL A 127 -2.55 19.41 11.39
CA VAL A 127 -3.99 19.16 11.22
C VAL A 127 -4.50 18.15 12.25
N PHE A 128 -3.76 17.06 12.49
CA PHE A 128 -4.12 16.07 13.51
C PHE A 128 -4.17 16.68 14.92
N LEU A 129 -3.17 17.48 15.29
CA LEU A 129 -3.13 18.16 16.58
C LEU A 129 -4.30 19.14 16.73
N ALA A 130 -4.58 19.94 15.70
CA ALA A 130 -5.70 20.87 15.71
C ALA A 130 -7.05 20.14 15.88
N ALA A 131 -7.27 19.05 15.12
CA ALA A 131 -8.48 18.25 15.24
C ALA A 131 -8.63 17.62 16.63
N THR A 132 -7.52 17.14 17.21
CA THR A 132 -7.50 16.57 18.57
C THR A 132 -7.87 17.63 19.61
N VAL A 133 -7.30 18.83 19.52
CA VAL A 133 -7.62 19.94 20.43
C VAL A 133 -9.10 20.32 20.32
N ILE A 134 -9.63 20.43 19.10
CA ILE A 134 -11.05 20.74 18.87
C ILE A 134 -11.93 19.68 19.52
N LEU A 135 -11.66 18.40 19.26
CA LEU A 135 -12.43 17.28 19.82
C LEU A 135 -12.44 17.32 21.36
N VAL A 136 -11.28 17.52 21.99
CA VAL A 136 -11.15 17.59 23.45
C VAL A 136 -11.88 18.80 24.03
N LEU A 137 -11.89 19.94 23.35
CA LEU A 137 -12.62 21.14 23.81
C LEU A 137 -14.14 21.02 23.65
N THR A 138 -14.62 20.10 22.81
CA THR A 138 -16.06 19.89 22.55
C THR A 138 -16.69 18.76 23.38
N LEU A 139 -15.87 17.97 24.07
CA LEU A 139 -16.29 16.89 24.99
C LEU A 139 -16.34 17.40 26.43
#